data_AF-A0A932JVS4-F1
#
_entry.id   AF-A0A932JVS4-F1
#
_cell.length_a   1.000
_cell.length_b   1.000
_cell.length_c   1.000
_cell.angle_alpha   90.00
_cell.angle_beta   90.00
_cell.angle_gamma   90.00
#
_symmetry.space_group_name_H-M   'P 1'
#
loop_
_entity.id
_entity.type
_entity.pdbx_description
1 polymer ?
#
loop_
_entity_poly.entity_id
_entity_poly.type
_entity_poly.pdbx_seq_one_letter_code
_entity_poly.pdbx_strand_id
1 'polypeptide(L)' 'MSFEVVGDIAAIETICVGARIREIGRLRKFYGKGRWRKMKGVARIRLEDGSLRLAELHWYEAHGIGKKEIKRKRYLD' A
#
# COMPACT_ATOMS: atom_id res chain seq x y z
N MET A 1 -5.90 -1.69 13.65
CA MET A 1 -5.96 -3.07 13.13
C MET A 1 -4.62 -3.37 12.51
N SER A 2 -3.79 -4.12 13.22
CA SER A 2 -2.57 -4.67 12.63
C SER A 2 -2.98 -5.82 11.69
N PHE A 3 -2.28 -5.96 10.58
CA PHE A 3 -2.44 -7.11 9.69
C PHE A 3 -1.07 -7.40 9.08
N GLU A 4 -0.82 -8.67 8.82
CA GLU A 4 0.38 -9.13 8.14
C GLU A 4 0.01 -9.44 6.69
N VAL A 5 0.79 -8.95 5.73
CA VAL A 5 0.63 -9.35 4.32
C VAL A 5 1.32 -10.69 4.13
N VAL A 6 0.55 -11.71 3.77
CA VAL A 6 1.05 -13.09 3.59
C VAL A 6 1.21 -13.37 2.11
N GLY A 7 2.46 -13.54 1.69
CA GLY A 7 2.83 -13.78 0.29
C GLY A 7 2.87 -12.51 -0.56
N ASP A 8 2.75 -12.70 -1.88
CA ASP A 8 2.85 -11.61 -2.84
C ASP A 8 1.57 -10.79 -2.96
N ILE A 9 1.74 -9.50 -3.26
CA ILE A 9 0.63 -8.63 -3.64
C ILE A 9 0.41 -8.80 -5.15
N ALA A 10 -0.75 -9.32 -5.52
CA ALA A 10 -1.19 -9.50 -6.89
C ALA A 10 -1.98 -8.28 -7.39
N ALA A 11 -2.30 -8.27 -8.69
CA ALA A 11 -3.13 -7.25 -9.34
C ALA A 11 -2.71 -5.81 -8.99
N ILE A 12 -1.39 -5.55 -9.00
CA ILE A 12 -0.85 -4.24 -8.64
C ILE A 12 -1.20 -3.24 -9.73
N GLU A 13 -1.87 -2.16 -9.35
CA GLU A 13 -2.24 -1.07 -10.23
C GLU A 13 -1.82 0.27 -9.63
N THR A 14 -1.35 1.18 -10.49
CA THR A 14 -1.04 2.55 -10.08
C THR A 14 -2.29 3.41 -10.14
N ILE A 15 -2.72 3.93 -8.99
CA ILE A 15 -3.86 4.87 -8.92
C ILE A 15 -3.43 6.25 -9.41
N CYS A 16 -2.32 6.76 -8.88
CA CYS A 16 -1.80 8.06 -9.27
C CYS A 16 -0.30 8.20 -8.96
N VAL A 17 0.34 9.20 -9.58
CA VAL A 17 1.78 9.43 -9.51
C VAL A 17 2.06 10.90 -9.23
N GLY A 18 3.10 11.16 -8.45
CA GLY A 18 3.65 12.51 -8.30
C GLY A 18 2.64 13.51 -7.74
N ALA A 19 2.51 14.65 -8.41
CA ALA A 19 1.68 15.78 -7.97
C ALA A 19 0.18 15.45 -7.84
N ARG A 20 -0.31 14.37 -8.46
CA ARG A 20 -1.69 13.90 -8.27
C ARG A 20 -1.95 13.28 -6.89
N ILE A 21 -0.88 12.99 -6.13
CA ILE A 21 -0.98 12.58 -4.73
C ILE A 21 -1.08 13.85 -3.87
N ARG A 22 -2.27 14.12 -3.31
CA ARG A 22 -2.53 15.32 -2.49
C ARG A 22 -1.51 15.51 -1.36
N GLU A 23 -1.08 14.41 -0.76
CA GLU A 23 -0.14 14.39 0.37
C GLU A 23 1.33 14.18 -0.03
N ILE A 24 1.71 14.41 -1.30
CA ILE A 24 3.08 14.19 -1.76
C ILE A 24 4.13 15.02 -0.99
N GLY A 25 3.77 16.23 -0.56
CA GLY A 25 4.66 17.07 0.27
C GLY A 25 5.00 16.40 1.60
N ARG A 26 4.02 15.78 2.25
CA ARG A 26 4.19 14.99 3.47
C ARG A 26 5.08 13.78 3.20
N LEU A 27 4.76 12.98 2.19
CA LEU A 27 5.55 11.78 1.87
C LEU A 27 7.03 12.11 1.61
N ARG A 28 7.29 13.21 0.89
CA ARG A 28 8.66 13.68 0.65
C ARG A 28 9.38 14.16 1.91
N LYS A 29 8.65 14.80 2.83
CA LYS A 29 9.21 15.28 4.11
C LYS A 29 9.54 14.13 5.06
N PHE A 30 8.68 13.12 5.16
CA PHE A 30 8.85 12.01 6.11
C PHE A 30 9.76 10.90 5.60
N TYR A 31 9.69 10.58 4.30
CA TYR A 31 10.36 9.41 3.73
C TYR A 31 11.41 9.77 2.67
N GLY A 32 11.46 11.03 2.22
CA GLY A 32 12.45 11.51 1.26
C GLY A 32 11.91 11.78 -0.14
N LYS A 33 12.73 12.47 -0.93
CA LYS A 33 12.41 12.82 -2.31
C LYS A 33 12.43 11.56 -3.18
N GLY A 34 11.43 11.42 -4.05
CA GLY A 34 11.33 10.29 -4.98
C GLY A 34 10.13 10.42 -5.90
N ARG A 35 10.07 9.53 -6.90
CA ARG A 35 8.90 9.37 -7.78
C ARG A 35 7.83 8.55 -7.06
N TRP A 36 7.12 9.22 -6.15
CA TRP A 36 6.03 8.63 -5.39
C TRP A 36 4.88 8.19 -6.30
N ARG A 37 4.39 6.99 -6.05
CA ARG A 37 3.21 6.39 -6.68
C ARG A 37 2.28 5.93 -5.58
N LYS A 38 0.98 6.18 -5.74
CA LYS A 38 -0.05 5.53 -4.95
C LYS A 38 -0.49 4.29 -5.70
N MET A 39 -0.34 3.13 -5.09
CA MET A 39 -0.68 1.86 -5.70
C MET A 39 -1.78 1.16 -4.92
N LYS A 40 -2.56 0.36 -5.63
CA LYS A 40 -3.48 -0.62 -5.08
C LYS A 40 -3.08 -2.01 -5.56
N GLY A 41 -3.49 -3.01 -4.82
CA GLY A 41 -3.31 -4.41 -5.19
C GLY A 41 -4.11 -5.30 -4.27
N VAL A 42 -4.08 -6.59 -4.54
CA VAL A 42 -4.81 -7.60 -3.78
C VAL A 42 -3.82 -8.54 -3.13
N ALA A 43 -3.99 -8.79 -1.84
CA ALA A 43 -3.14 -9.73 -1.12
C ALA A 43 -3.95 -10.50 -0.08
N ARG A 44 -3.44 -11.68 0.29
CA ARG A 44 -3.89 -12.37 1.49
C ARG A 44 -3.29 -11.66 2.70
N ILE A 45 -4.13 -11.37 3.67
CA ILE A 45 -3.72 -10.79 4.94
C ILE A 45 -4.06 -11.72 6.08
N ARG A 46 -3.17 -11.81 7.06
CA ARG A 46 -3.43 -12.46 8.34
C ARG A 46 -3.89 -11.40 9.34
N LEU A 47 -5.06 -11.63 9.92
CA LEU A 47 -5.61 -10.81 10.99
C LEU A 47 -5.09 -11.28 12.36
N GLU A 48 -5.31 -10.48 13.40
CA GLU A 48 -4.86 -10.77 14.78
C GLU A 48 -5.47 -12.06 15.35
N ASP A 49 -6.64 -12.47 14.84
CA ASP A 49 -7.30 -13.74 15.18
C ASP A 49 -6.71 -14.96 14.45
N GLY A 50 -5.68 -14.76 13.63
CA GLY A 50 -5.05 -15.80 12.82
C GLY A 50 -5.77 -16.12 11.52
N SER A 51 -6.93 -15.50 11.25
CA SER A 51 -7.68 -15.74 10.02
C SER A 51 -6.97 -15.14 8.80
N LEU A 52 -6.98 -15.89 7.70
CA LEU A 52 -6.48 -15.43 6.41
C LEU A 52 -7.65 -14.92 5.57
N ARG A 53 -7.58 -13.66 5.13
CA ARG A 53 -8.60 -13.05 4.27
C ARG A 53 -7.97 -12.42 3.04
N LEU A 54 -8.69 -12.43 1.93
CA LEU A 54 -8.31 -11.67 0.74
C LEU A 54 -8.74 -10.21 0.92
N ALA A 55 -7.82 -9.28 0.67
CA ALA A 55 -8.12 -7.86 0.82
C ALA A 55 -7.46 -7.00 -0.27
N GLU A 56 -8.15 -5.91 -0.61
CA GLU A 56 -7.57 -4.84 -1.40
C GLU A 56 -6.72 -3.95 -0.49
N LEU A 57 -5.44 -3.78 -0.83
CA LEU A 57 -4.46 -2.99 -0.12
C LEU A 57 -4.07 -1.78 -0.96
N HIS A 58 -3.94 -0.62 -0.32
CA HIS A 58 -3.39 0.59 -0.95
C HIS A 58 -2.13 1.02 -0.20
N TRP A 59 -1.12 1.46 -0.92
CA TRP A 59 0.13 1.95 -0.33
C TRP A 59 0.77 3.05 -1.17
N TYR A 60 1.77 3.70 -0.59
CA TYR A 60 2.67 4.60 -1.30
C TYR A 60 3.99 3.92 -1.57
N GLU A 61 4.55 4.12 -2.74
CA GLU A 61 5.86 3.56 -3.09
C GLU A 61 6.67 4.54 -3.91
N ALA A 62 7.96 4.59 -3.64
CA ALA A 62 8.94 5.30 -4.44
C ALA A 62 10.16 4.40 -4.65
N HIS A 63 10.76 4.53 -5.83
CA HIS A 63 12.00 3.84 -6.15
C HIS A 63 13.09 4.22 -5.15
N GLY A 64 13.80 3.22 -4.61
CA GLY A 64 14.81 3.39 -3.56
C GLY A 64 14.28 3.55 -2.13
N ILE A 65 12.97 3.76 -1.92
CA ILE A 65 12.35 3.91 -0.59
C ILE A 65 11.48 2.69 -0.24
N GLY A 66 10.86 2.08 -1.24
CA GLY A 66 9.97 0.93 -1.08
C GLY A 66 8.55 1.31 -0.68
N LYS A 67 7.77 0.30 -0.24
CA LYS A 67 6.35 0.44 0.13
C LYS A 67 6.22 1.09 1.52
N LYS A 68 5.36 2.11 1.63
CA LYS A 68 5.07 2.87 2.85
C LYS A 68 3.57 3.04 3.03
N GLU A 69 3.16 3.17 4.28
CA GLU A 69 1.77 3.40 4.69
C GLU A 69 0.76 2.44 4.03
N ILE A 70 1.04 1.13 4.06
CA ILE A 70 0.11 0.12 3.54
C ILE A 70 -1.16 0.11 4.38
N LYS A 71 -2.32 0.22 3.71
CA LYS A 71 -3.64 0.23 4.33
C LYS A 71 -4.56 -0.76 3.64
N ARG A 72 -5.26 -1.58 4.44
CA ARG A 72 -6.41 -2.36 3.98
C ARG A 72 -7.57 -1.43 3.62
N LYS A 73 -8.14 -1.60 2.43
CA LYS A 73 -9.31 -0.83 1.96
C LYS A 73 -10.61 -1.59 2.10
N ARG A 74 -10.63 -2.85 1.70
CA ARG A 74 -11.81 -3.72 1.80
C ARG A 74 -11.38 -5.18 1.76
N TYR A 75 -12.24 -6.05 2.29
CA TYR A 75 -12.17 -7.48 2.03
C TYR A 75 -12.74 -7.77 0.64
N LEU A 76 -12.22 -8.80 0.00
CA LEU A 76 -12.66 -9.30 -1.31
C LEU A 76 -13.19 -10.74 -1.21
N ASP A 77 -13.38 -11.20 0.03
CA ASP A 77 -14.05 -12.45 0.40
C ASP A 77 -15.52 -12.15 0.71
#